data_AF-A0A3M2LM07-F1
#
_entry.id   AF-A0A3M2LM07-F1
#
_cell.length_a   1.000
_cell.length_b   1.000
_cell.length_c   1.000
_cell.angle_alpha   90.00
_cell.angle_beta   90.00
_cell.angle_gamma   90.00
#
_symmetry.space_group_name_H-M   'P 1'
#
loop_
_entity.id
_entity.type
_entity.pdbx_description
1 polymer ?
#
loop_
_entity_poly.entity_id
_entity_poly.type
_entity_poly.pdbx_seq_one_letter_code
_entity_poly.pdbx_strand_id
1 'polypeptide(L)'
;MTPTIPGFDHLRLPGADGVELAAAVGGAGSPVVPLHGVSAAVGYHLFLMAQPPGLPETMIARSADAFFGSFLDAWAGDPAALPDEVRAAYLRASRAAVPSIVADYRASAGIDIAHDQADLEAGSQLAMPVTVIRQDWGSRLGYDAAGVWRAWAPDLDHRLTGAGHFMAEEAPDEIAAAISDLLAR
;
A
#
# COMPACT_ATOMS: atom_id res chain seq x y z
N MET A 1 -3.22 22.54 -37.10
CA MET A 1 -1.94 22.20 -36.45
C MET A 1 -2.26 21.39 -35.21
N THR A 2 -1.77 20.17 -35.10
CA THR A 2 -1.94 19.36 -33.88
C THR A 2 -0.97 19.90 -32.83
N PRO A 3 -1.45 20.33 -31.64
CA PRO A 3 -0.54 20.78 -30.58
C PRO A 3 0.38 19.63 -30.17
N THR A 4 1.69 19.87 -30.16
CA THR A 4 2.72 18.93 -29.71
C THR A 4 3.29 19.41 -28.37
N ILE A 5 3.63 18.47 -27.49
CA ILE A 5 4.28 18.76 -26.21
C ILE A 5 5.78 18.56 -26.44
N PRO A 6 6.62 19.62 -26.32
CA PRO A 6 8.06 19.48 -26.53
C PRO A 6 8.67 18.43 -25.58
N GLY A 7 9.55 17.57 -26.11
CA GLY A 7 10.25 16.55 -25.33
C GLY A 7 9.48 15.24 -25.13
N PHE A 8 8.34 15.05 -25.82
CA PHE A 8 7.57 13.81 -25.81
C PHE A 8 7.57 13.15 -27.19
N ASP A 9 7.72 11.83 -27.21
CA ASP A 9 7.54 11.00 -28.39
C ASP A 9 6.06 10.76 -28.64
N HIS A 10 5.57 11.20 -29.79
CA HIS A 10 4.17 11.07 -30.17
C HIS A 10 3.95 9.80 -30.98
N LEU A 11 2.98 8.99 -30.58
CA LEU A 11 2.66 7.73 -31.23
C LEU A 11 1.15 7.51 -31.36
N ARG A 12 0.77 6.68 -32.33
CA ARG A 12 -0.61 6.29 -32.58
C ARG A 12 -0.76 4.81 -32.22
N LEU A 13 -1.66 4.52 -31.30
CA LEU A 13 -1.96 3.16 -30.87
C LEU A 13 -3.26 2.71 -31.54
N PRO A 14 -3.27 1.52 -32.18
CA PRO A 14 -4.48 0.97 -32.73
C PRO A 14 -5.46 0.63 -31.60
N GLY A 15 -6.69 1.09 -31.72
CA GLY A 15 -7.82 0.73 -30.87
C GLY A 15 -8.78 -0.23 -31.59
N ALA A 16 -9.89 -0.56 -30.93
CA ALA A 16 -10.96 -1.37 -31.53
C ALA A 16 -11.82 -0.54 -32.50
N ASP A 17 -12.45 -1.21 -33.47
CA ASP A 17 -13.44 -0.63 -34.39
C ASP A 17 -12.95 0.60 -35.18
N GLY A 18 -11.66 0.64 -35.52
CA GLY A 18 -11.06 1.73 -36.28
C GLY A 18 -10.80 3.00 -35.46
N VAL A 19 -10.99 2.95 -34.14
CA VAL A 19 -10.57 4.01 -33.22
C VAL A 19 -9.06 3.97 -33.07
N GLU A 20 -8.43 5.14 -33.07
CA GLU A 20 -6.99 5.31 -32.92
C GLU A 20 -6.71 6.23 -31.73
N LEU A 21 -5.84 5.80 -30.82
CA LEU A 21 -5.42 6.61 -29.68
C LEU A 21 -4.15 7.38 -30.05
N ALA A 22 -4.19 8.70 -29.89
CA ALA A 22 -2.99 9.52 -29.94
C ALA A 22 -2.35 9.56 -28.54
N ALA A 23 -1.15 9.03 -28.41
CA ALA A 23 -0.38 9.03 -27.17
C ALA A 23 0.89 9.88 -27.32
N ALA A 24 1.38 10.41 -26.20
CA ALA A 24 2.66 11.11 -26.09
C ALA A 24 3.41 10.51 -24.90
N VAL A 25 4.64 10.06 -25.10
CA VAL A 25 5.47 9.41 -24.08
C VAL A 25 6.68 10.30 -23.80
N GLY A 26 6.95 10.59 -22.54
CA GLY A 26 8.09 11.40 -22.12
C GLY A 26 8.46 11.13 -20.67
N GLY A 27 9.71 11.45 -20.31
CA GLY A 27 10.29 11.15 -19.00
C GLY A 27 11.16 9.88 -18.99
N ALA A 28 12.02 9.78 -17.98
CA ALA A 28 12.85 8.61 -17.71
C ALA A 28 12.74 8.24 -16.22
N GLY A 29 12.78 6.95 -15.90
CA GLY A 29 12.59 6.43 -14.54
C GLY A 29 11.29 5.65 -14.38
N SER A 30 11.08 5.10 -13.19
CA SER A 30 9.85 4.37 -12.87
C SER A 30 8.65 5.33 -12.95
N PRO A 31 7.57 4.96 -13.66
CA PRO A 31 6.36 5.77 -13.68
C PRO A 31 5.87 6.03 -12.25
N VAL A 32 5.52 7.29 -11.95
CA VAL A 32 5.14 7.73 -10.60
C VAL A 32 3.84 7.06 -10.12
N VAL A 33 2.97 6.62 -11.04
CA VAL A 33 1.83 5.73 -10.72
C VAL A 33 1.43 4.89 -11.94
N PRO A 34 1.70 3.57 -11.94
CA PRO A 34 0.85 2.65 -12.68
C PRO A 34 0.23 1.67 -11.68
N LEU A 35 -0.78 2.10 -10.93
CA LEU A 35 -1.73 1.14 -10.39
C LEU A 35 -2.55 0.62 -11.59
N HIS A 36 -2.07 -0.44 -12.24
CA HIS A 36 -2.86 -1.17 -13.22
C HIS A 36 -3.68 -2.22 -12.47
N GLY A 37 -5.00 -2.07 -12.49
CA GLY A 37 -5.90 -2.88 -11.67
C GLY A 37 -6.18 -2.23 -10.32
N VAL A 38 -7.46 -2.28 -9.93
CA VAL A 38 -8.15 -1.53 -8.85
C VAL A 38 -8.23 -0.01 -9.04
N SER A 39 -9.38 0.56 -8.67
CA SER A 39 -9.58 2.02 -8.67
C SER A 39 -8.59 2.69 -7.72
N ALA A 40 -7.94 3.78 -8.14
CA ALA A 40 -7.06 4.60 -7.30
C ALA A 40 -7.72 5.05 -5.98
N ALA A 41 -9.05 4.99 -5.92
CA ALA A 41 -9.84 5.22 -4.71
C ALA A 41 -9.39 4.37 -3.51
N VAL A 42 -8.85 3.16 -3.69
CA VAL A 42 -8.40 2.31 -2.55
C VAL A 42 -7.27 2.98 -1.76
N GLY A 43 -6.42 3.77 -2.43
CA GLY A 43 -5.25 4.43 -1.83
C GLY A 43 -5.49 5.89 -1.41
N TYR A 44 -6.72 6.42 -1.45
CA TYR A 44 -6.97 7.86 -1.25
C TYR A 44 -6.39 8.41 0.07
N HIS A 45 -6.40 7.58 1.10
CA HIS A 45 -5.97 7.92 2.45
C HIS A 45 -4.46 8.20 2.54
N LEU A 46 -3.65 7.51 1.71
CA LEU A 46 -2.22 7.76 1.56
C LEU A 46 -1.97 9.20 1.11
N PHE A 47 -2.69 9.65 0.07
CA PHE A 47 -2.54 10.99 -0.48
C PHE A 47 -3.11 12.09 0.42
N LEU A 48 -4.24 11.81 1.09
CA LEU A 48 -4.84 12.74 2.04
C LEU A 48 -3.92 12.98 3.24
N MET A 49 -3.40 11.92 3.86
CA MET A 49 -2.59 12.04 5.07
C MET A 49 -1.15 12.53 4.78
N ALA A 50 -0.67 12.37 3.55
CA ALA A 50 0.60 12.95 3.10
C ALA A 50 0.58 14.48 2.91
N GLN A 51 -0.58 15.14 2.91
CA GLN A 51 -0.65 16.60 2.76
C GLN A 51 0.05 17.33 3.92
N PRO A 52 0.45 18.60 3.72
CA PRO A 52 1.06 19.42 4.78
C PRO A 52 0.22 19.47 6.06
N PRO A 53 0.85 19.65 7.24
CA PRO A 53 0.16 19.69 8.53
C PRO A 53 -1.00 20.68 8.58
N GLY A 54 -2.09 20.28 9.24
CA GLY A 54 -3.23 21.12 9.58
C GLY A 54 -4.53 20.62 8.96
N LEU A 55 -4.61 20.55 7.63
CA LEU A 55 -5.84 20.18 6.93
C LEU A 55 -6.24 18.71 7.18
N PRO A 56 -5.36 17.70 6.98
CA PRO A 56 -5.73 16.31 7.17
C PRO A 56 -6.13 15.99 8.62
N GLU A 57 -5.36 16.49 9.60
CA GLU A 57 -5.63 16.30 11.02
C GLU A 57 -7.00 16.90 11.39
N THR A 58 -7.32 18.09 10.88
CA THR A 58 -8.62 18.74 11.12
C THR A 58 -9.77 17.94 10.53
N MET A 59 -9.64 17.47 9.28
CA MET A 59 -10.67 16.68 8.61
C MET A 59 -10.92 15.36 9.35
N ILE A 60 -9.86 14.61 9.62
CA ILE A 60 -9.94 13.29 10.24
C ILE A 60 -10.41 13.40 11.68
N ALA A 61 -9.91 14.35 12.48
CA ALA A 61 -10.33 14.50 13.87
C ALA A 61 -11.84 14.78 14.01
N ARG A 62 -12.45 15.47 13.04
CA ARG A 62 -13.89 15.77 13.03
C ARG A 62 -14.77 14.61 12.60
N SER A 63 -14.20 13.56 12.02
CA SER A 63 -14.92 12.38 11.52
C SER A 63 -14.24 11.06 11.92
N ALA A 64 -13.43 11.06 12.98
CA ALA A 64 -12.47 9.99 13.27
C ALA A 64 -13.08 8.58 13.25
N ASP A 65 -14.23 8.38 13.91
CA ASP A 65 -14.88 7.07 13.96
C ASP A 65 -15.39 6.62 12.59
N ALA A 66 -15.94 7.54 11.79
CA ALA A 66 -16.38 7.23 10.43
C ALA A 66 -15.19 6.97 9.50
N PHE A 67 -14.12 7.77 9.63
CA PHE A 67 -12.91 7.63 8.83
C PHE A 67 -12.22 6.30 9.11
N PHE A 68 -11.85 6.04 10.38
CA PHE A 68 -11.18 4.79 10.75
C PHE A 68 -12.09 3.56 10.64
N GLY A 69 -13.37 3.70 10.99
CA GLY A 69 -14.36 2.63 10.84
C GLY A 69 -14.51 2.17 9.40
N SER A 70 -14.41 3.09 8.43
CA SER A 70 -14.50 2.73 7.02
C SER A 70 -13.39 1.77 6.56
N PHE A 71 -12.18 1.84 7.13
CA PHE A 71 -11.12 0.87 6.84
C PHE A 71 -11.37 -0.48 7.49
N LEU A 72 -11.82 -0.49 8.75
CA LEU A 72 -12.21 -1.71 9.44
C LEU A 72 -13.31 -2.46 8.66
N ASP A 73 -14.26 -1.72 8.06
CA ASP A 73 -15.35 -2.30 7.28
C ASP A 73 -14.91 -2.73 5.87
N ALA A 74 -14.07 -1.95 5.20
CA ALA A 74 -13.69 -2.20 3.81
C ALA A 74 -12.56 -3.22 3.65
N TRP A 75 -11.71 -3.38 4.66
CA TRP A 75 -10.50 -4.20 4.56
C TRP A 75 -10.59 -5.55 5.29
N ALA A 76 -11.59 -5.73 6.16
CA ALA A 76 -11.87 -7.04 6.73
C ALA A 76 -12.49 -7.98 5.67
N GLY A 77 -11.99 -9.21 5.58
CA GLY A 77 -12.61 -10.27 4.77
C GLY A 77 -13.83 -10.87 5.46
N ASP A 78 -13.79 -10.96 6.79
CA ASP A 78 -14.91 -11.36 7.67
C ASP A 78 -15.14 -10.31 8.77
N PRO A 79 -16.27 -9.59 8.77
CA PRO A 79 -16.61 -8.64 9.83
C PRO A 79 -16.69 -9.28 11.23
N ALA A 80 -16.98 -10.58 11.33
CA ALA A 80 -17.04 -11.27 12.61
C ALA A 80 -15.67 -11.40 13.28
N ALA A 81 -14.58 -11.26 12.52
CA ALA A 81 -13.22 -11.24 13.06
C ALA A 81 -12.91 -9.96 13.86
N LEU A 82 -13.74 -8.92 13.75
CA LEU A 82 -13.62 -7.69 14.52
C LEU A 82 -14.86 -7.49 15.42
N PRO A 83 -14.98 -8.22 16.54
CA PRO A 83 -16.07 -8.03 17.50
C PRO A 83 -16.20 -6.57 17.98
N ASP A 84 -17.40 -6.18 18.38
CA ASP A 84 -17.73 -4.80 18.75
C ASP A 84 -16.77 -4.20 19.80
N GLU A 85 -16.30 -4.99 20.76
CA GLU A 85 -15.37 -4.52 21.79
C GLU A 85 -13.98 -4.19 21.23
N VAL A 86 -13.49 -5.00 20.28
CA VAL A 86 -12.21 -4.84 19.59
C VAL A 86 -12.30 -3.63 18.65
N ARG A 87 -13.37 -3.56 17.85
CA ARG A 87 -13.66 -2.41 16.99
C ARG A 87 -13.70 -1.11 17.81
N ALA A 88 -14.43 -1.11 18.92
CA ALA A 88 -14.52 0.06 19.79
C ALA A 88 -13.15 0.44 20.38
N ALA A 89 -12.28 -0.53 20.70
CA ALA A 89 -10.92 -0.27 21.15
C ALA A 89 -10.08 0.44 20.08
N TYR A 90 -10.10 -0.05 18.84
CA TYR A 90 -9.41 0.59 17.72
C TYR A 90 -9.92 2.00 17.46
N LEU A 91 -11.24 2.20 17.37
CA LEU A 91 -11.80 3.54 17.15
C LEU A 91 -11.47 4.53 18.29
N ARG A 92 -11.44 4.07 19.55
CA ARG A 92 -10.99 4.91 20.67
C ARG A 92 -9.51 5.30 20.53
N ALA A 93 -8.65 4.33 20.27
CA ALA A 93 -7.21 4.55 20.15
C ALA A 93 -6.87 5.45 18.94
N SER A 94 -7.40 5.15 17.75
CA SER A 94 -7.12 5.89 16.52
C SER A 94 -7.58 7.34 16.60
N ARG A 95 -8.76 7.60 17.19
CA ARG A 95 -9.25 8.96 17.44
C ARG A 95 -8.32 9.75 18.36
N ALA A 96 -7.76 9.11 19.39
CA ALA A 96 -6.81 9.76 20.29
C ALA A 96 -5.43 9.99 19.64
N ALA A 97 -5.12 9.27 18.56
CA ALA A 97 -3.83 9.24 17.89
C ALA A 97 -3.83 9.90 16.49
N VAL A 98 -4.86 10.68 16.13
CA VAL A 98 -4.96 11.30 14.79
C VAL A 98 -3.67 12.05 14.40
N PRO A 99 -3.07 12.92 15.24
CA PRO A 99 -1.85 13.63 14.84
C PRO A 99 -0.68 12.71 14.52
N SER A 100 -0.49 11.63 15.30
CA SER A 100 0.61 10.69 15.08
C SER A 100 0.37 9.79 13.88
N ILE A 101 -0.86 9.30 13.69
CA ILE A 101 -1.21 8.47 12.52
C ILE A 101 -1.02 9.29 11.24
N VAL A 102 -1.49 10.53 11.20
CA VAL A 102 -1.31 11.39 10.01
C VAL A 102 0.18 11.68 9.77
N ALA A 103 0.97 11.90 10.82
CA ALA A 103 2.40 12.11 10.70
C ALA A 103 3.15 10.89 10.16
N ASP A 104 2.74 9.68 10.54
CA ASP A 104 3.26 8.41 10.03
C ASP A 104 3.06 8.30 8.50
N TYR A 105 1.82 8.46 8.03
CA TYR A 105 1.56 8.47 6.58
C TYR A 105 2.32 9.59 5.84
N ARG A 106 2.52 10.76 6.46
CA ARG A 106 3.34 11.81 5.86
C ARG A 106 4.82 11.43 5.76
N ALA A 107 5.36 10.71 6.74
CA ALA A 107 6.72 10.18 6.67
C ALA A 107 6.87 9.18 5.51
N SER A 108 5.85 8.31 5.33
CA SER A 108 5.84 7.30 4.27
C SER A 108 5.83 7.89 2.84
N ALA A 109 5.40 9.15 2.68
CA ALA A 109 5.44 9.88 1.42
C ALA A 109 6.70 10.74 1.23
N GLY A 110 7.66 10.69 2.16
CA GLY A 110 8.83 11.56 2.16
C GLY A 110 10.07 10.87 2.72
N ILE A 111 10.32 11.03 4.02
CA ILE A 111 11.59 10.63 4.63
C ILE A 111 11.82 9.11 4.58
N ASP A 112 10.75 8.30 4.68
CA ASP A 112 10.89 6.84 4.63
C ASP A 112 11.34 6.39 3.24
N ILE A 113 10.82 7.02 2.18
CA ILE A 113 11.29 6.77 0.79
C ILE A 113 12.77 7.13 0.66
N ALA A 114 13.20 8.24 1.25
CA ALA A 114 14.60 8.65 1.18
C ALA A 114 15.52 7.66 1.90
N HIS A 115 15.11 7.12 3.04
CA HIS A 115 15.84 6.09 3.76
C HIS A 115 15.88 4.77 2.97
N ASP A 116 14.72 4.32 2.46
CA ASP A 116 14.63 3.09 1.66
C ASP A 116 15.50 3.19 0.39
N GLN A 117 15.50 4.34 -0.28
CA GLN A 117 16.35 4.57 -1.46
C GLN A 117 17.84 4.53 -1.11
N ALA A 118 18.24 5.18 -0.01
CA ALA A 118 19.63 5.17 0.43
C ALA A 118 20.11 3.74 0.75
N ASP A 119 19.27 2.92 1.39
CA ASP A 119 19.59 1.53 1.67
C ASP A 119 19.67 0.68 0.39
N LEU A 120 18.76 0.88 -0.57
CA LEU A 120 18.83 0.21 -1.88
C LEU A 120 20.12 0.58 -2.64
N GLU A 121 20.50 1.85 -2.65
CA GLU A 121 21.71 2.34 -3.30
C GLU A 121 22.99 1.81 -2.63
N ALA A 122 22.96 1.65 -1.31
CA ALA A 122 24.03 1.04 -0.53
C ALA A 122 24.10 -0.49 -0.70
N GLY A 123 23.06 -1.11 -1.25
CA GLY A 123 22.92 -2.56 -1.31
C GLY A 123 22.66 -3.20 0.07
N SER A 124 22.09 -2.43 1.00
CA SER A 124 21.68 -2.91 2.32
C SER A 124 20.63 -4.02 2.18
N GLN A 125 20.79 -5.09 2.95
CA GLN A 125 19.85 -6.22 3.00
C GLN A 125 19.60 -6.68 4.43
N LEU A 126 18.41 -7.22 4.66
CA LEU A 126 18.03 -7.91 5.88
C LEU A 126 18.79 -9.26 5.93
N ALA A 127 19.77 -9.34 6.83
CA ALA A 127 20.66 -10.50 6.93
C ALA A 127 20.04 -11.70 7.67
N MET A 128 18.97 -11.48 8.42
CA MET A 128 18.21 -12.52 9.11
C MET A 128 17.17 -13.17 8.18
N PRO A 129 16.67 -14.38 8.51
CA PRO A 129 15.50 -14.95 7.86
C PRO A 129 14.30 -14.00 7.92
N VAL A 130 13.59 -13.83 6.79
CA VAL A 130 12.39 -12.98 6.71
C VAL A 130 11.21 -13.80 6.22
N THR A 131 10.07 -13.69 6.92
CA THR A 131 8.80 -14.23 6.45
C THR A 131 7.83 -13.09 6.14
N VAL A 132 7.26 -13.10 4.94
CA VAL A 132 6.25 -12.13 4.50
C VAL A 132 4.95 -12.89 4.22
N ILE A 133 3.89 -12.51 4.92
CA ILE A 133 2.53 -13.00 4.69
C ILE A 133 1.69 -11.84 4.18
N ARG A 134 1.02 -12.02 3.05
CA ARG A 134 0.24 -10.94 2.43
C ARG A 134 -0.91 -11.47 1.59
N GLN A 135 -1.87 -10.60 1.34
CA GLN A 135 -2.86 -10.82 0.27
C GLN A 135 -2.18 -10.80 -1.10
N ASP A 136 -2.80 -11.46 -2.09
CA ASP A 136 -2.31 -11.53 -3.47
C ASP A 136 -2.53 -10.22 -4.26
N TRP A 137 -1.93 -9.14 -3.78
CA TRP A 137 -1.88 -7.86 -4.49
C TRP A 137 -0.99 -7.93 -5.73
N GLY A 138 -0.02 -8.84 -5.78
CA GLY A 138 0.84 -9.02 -6.95
C GLY A 138 0.04 -9.39 -8.19
N SER A 139 -0.85 -10.38 -8.07
CA SER A 139 -1.78 -10.74 -9.14
C SER A 139 -2.79 -9.63 -9.43
N ARG A 140 -3.33 -8.98 -8.38
CA ARG A 140 -4.37 -7.92 -8.53
C ARG A 140 -3.87 -6.62 -9.16
N LEU A 141 -2.60 -6.26 -8.92
CA LEU A 141 -1.98 -5.00 -9.37
C LEU A 141 -0.90 -5.21 -10.46
N GLY A 142 -0.66 -6.46 -10.87
CA GLY A 142 0.25 -6.81 -11.95
C GLY A 142 1.74 -6.59 -11.63
N TYR A 143 2.21 -7.00 -10.44
CA TYR A 143 3.62 -6.92 -10.08
C TYR A 143 4.13 -8.16 -9.33
N ASP A 144 5.44 -8.43 -9.43
CA ASP A 144 6.09 -9.51 -8.68
C ASP A 144 6.35 -9.10 -7.22
N ALA A 145 5.36 -9.34 -6.38
CA ALA A 145 5.45 -9.06 -4.94
C ALA A 145 6.62 -9.76 -4.25
N ALA A 146 6.91 -11.02 -4.62
CA ALA A 146 8.01 -11.77 -4.04
C ALA A 146 9.36 -11.24 -4.53
N GLY A 147 9.46 -10.88 -5.82
CA GLY A 147 10.64 -10.22 -6.40
C GLY A 147 11.00 -8.91 -5.71
N VAL A 148 10.00 -8.07 -5.39
CA VAL A 148 10.21 -6.83 -4.61
C VAL A 148 10.85 -7.12 -3.26
N TRP A 149 10.35 -8.12 -2.52
CA TRP A 149 10.90 -8.47 -1.21
C TRP A 149 12.27 -9.14 -1.29
N ARG A 150 12.55 -9.97 -2.32
CA ARG A 150 13.85 -10.63 -2.47
C ARG A 150 15.01 -9.65 -2.66
N ALA A 151 14.75 -8.45 -3.17
CA ALA A 151 15.78 -7.40 -3.25
C ALA A 151 16.30 -7.01 -1.85
N TRP A 152 15.41 -7.01 -0.86
CA TRP A 152 15.69 -6.64 0.53
C TRP A 152 16.09 -7.82 1.42
N ALA A 153 15.49 -8.99 1.19
CA ALA A 153 15.64 -10.17 2.03
C ALA A 153 15.99 -11.39 1.14
N PRO A 154 17.28 -11.76 1.02
CA PRO A 154 17.66 -12.92 0.21
C PRO A 154 17.16 -14.24 0.80
N ASP A 155 17.05 -14.35 2.14
CA ASP A 155 16.46 -15.50 2.83
C ASP A 155 14.95 -15.29 3.11
N LEU A 156 14.18 -15.18 2.02
CA LEU A 156 12.75 -14.89 2.05
C LEU A 156 11.89 -16.17 2.01
N ASP A 157 10.99 -16.29 2.99
CA ASP A 157 9.79 -17.11 2.91
C ASP A 157 8.58 -16.21 2.64
N HIS A 158 7.98 -16.33 1.44
CA HIS A 158 6.87 -15.48 1.01
C HIS A 158 5.60 -16.31 0.86
N ARG A 159 4.60 -16.01 1.68
CA ARG A 159 3.33 -16.74 1.76
C ARG A 159 2.16 -15.82 1.39
N LEU A 160 1.15 -16.40 0.74
CA LEU A 160 -0.12 -15.73 0.49
C LEU A 160 -1.14 -16.19 1.52
N THR A 161 -1.96 -15.27 2.03
CA THR A 161 -3.10 -15.58 2.91
C THR A 161 -4.43 -15.29 2.20
N GLY A 162 -5.46 -16.05 2.57
CA GLY A 162 -6.85 -15.81 2.17
C GLY A 162 -7.58 -14.77 3.03
N ALA A 163 -6.99 -14.35 4.14
CA ALA A 163 -7.55 -13.35 5.04
C ALA A 163 -7.67 -11.95 4.39
N GLY A 164 -8.52 -11.11 4.97
CA GLY A 164 -8.51 -9.67 4.75
C GLY A 164 -7.21 -9.01 5.23
N HIS A 165 -7.23 -7.68 5.33
CA HIS A 165 -6.05 -6.93 5.77
C HIS A 165 -5.69 -7.21 7.24
N PHE A 166 -6.70 -7.51 8.06
CA PHE A 166 -6.57 -7.78 9.49
C PHE A 166 -6.31 -9.26 9.74
N MET A 167 -5.26 -9.80 9.11
CA MET A 167 -4.96 -11.25 9.14
C MET A 167 -4.71 -11.81 10.54
N ALA A 168 -4.25 -10.99 11.49
CA ALA A 168 -4.07 -11.41 12.87
C ALA A 168 -5.41 -11.68 13.57
N GLU A 169 -6.44 -10.93 13.21
CA GLU A 169 -7.81 -11.12 13.68
C GLU A 169 -8.56 -12.20 12.89
N GLU A 170 -8.38 -12.25 11.57
CA GLU A 170 -9.14 -13.14 10.68
C GLU A 170 -8.58 -14.56 10.60
N ALA A 171 -7.26 -14.73 10.70
CA ALA A 171 -6.59 -16.02 10.61
C ALA A 171 -5.50 -16.17 11.70
N PRO A 172 -5.84 -16.01 12.99
CA PRO A 172 -4.86 -16.01 14.08
C PRO A 172 -4.02 -17.28 14.13
N ASP A 173 -4.61 -18.45 13.86
CA ASP A 173 -3.89 -19.73 13.85
C ASP A 173 -2.87 -19.81 12.71
N GLU A 174 -3.20 -19.28 11.53
CA GLU A 174 -2.27 -19.21 10.38
C GLU A 174 -1.07 -18.31 10.72
N ILE A 175 -1.35 -17.13 11.27
CA ILE A 175 -0.31 -16.15 11.61
C ILE A 175 0.56 -16.64 12.76
N ALA A 176 -0.02 -17.24 13.81
CA ALA A 176 0.72 -17.79 14.93
C ALA A 176 1.61 -18.97 14.51
N ALA A 177 1.13 -19.84 13.61
CA ALA A 177 1.93 -20.92 13.04
C ALA A 177 3.11 -20.37 12.24
N ALA A 178 2.89 -19.37 11.39
CA ALA A 178 3.96 -18.78 10.59
C ALA A 178 5.03 -18.06 11.45
N ILE A 179 4.64 -17.40 12.54
CA ILE A 179 5.59 -16.85 13.51
C ILE A 179 6.40 -17.97 14.17
N SER A 180 5.74 -19.06 14.57
CA SER A 180 6.41 -20.21 15.20
C SER A 180 7.40 -20.88 14.24
N ASP A 181 7.03 -21.04 12.98
CA ASP A 181 7.91 -21.54 11.91
C ASP A 181 9.14 -20.65 11.75
N LEU A 182 8.96 -19.33 11.69
CA LEU A 182 10.06 -18.37 11.57
C LEU A 182 11.04 -18.47 12.74
N LEU A 183 10.53 -18.59 13.97
CA LEU A 183 11.36 -18.72 15.17
C LEU A 183 12.14 -20.03 15.24
N ALA A 184 11.70 -21.06 14.51
CA ALA A 184 12.37 -22.36 14.45
C ALA A 184 13.47 -22.43 13.37
N ARG A 185 13.66 -21.38 12.56
CA ARG A 185 14.65 -21.30 11.48
C ARG A 185 16.05 -20.91 11.97
#